data_AF-A0A1Y4F4F8-F1
#
_entry.id   AF-A0A1Y4F4F8-F1
#
_cell.length_a   1.000
_cell.length_b   1.000
_cell.length_c   1.000
_cell.angle_alpha   90.00
_cell.angle_beta   90.00
_cell.angle_gamma   90.00
#
_symmetry.space_group_name_H-M   'P 1'
#
loop_
_entity.id
_entity.type
_entity.pdbx_description
1 polymer ?
#
loop_
_entity_poly.entity_id
_entity_poly.type
_entity_poly.pdbx_seq_one_letter_code
_entity_poly.pdbx_strand_id
1 'polypeptide(L)' 'MFTEFSVQAITQNLKDAGCDSEMITEFFDKSGKKDEQLKMLAVQRTRLLDRVHKEEKRINCLDYLVYQMTK' A
#
# COMPACT_ATOMS: atom_id res chain seq x y z
N MET A 1 -16.52 -15.97 -11.99
CA MET A 1 -16.32 -16.62 -10.68
C MET A 1 -14.82 -16.52 -10.39
N PHE A 2 -14.38 -15.88 -9.30
CA PHE A 2 -12.95 -15.73 -9.00
C PHE A 2 -12.37 -17.11 -8.65
N THR A 3 -11.68 -17.76 -9.57
CA THR A 3 -11.28 -19.17 -9.45
C THR A 3 -9.82 -19.44 -9.08
N GLU A 4 -8.99 -18.46 -8.69
CA GLU A 4 -7.56 -18.77 -8.44
C GLU A 4 -6.91 -18.24 -7.16
N PHE A 5 -7.59 -17.43 -6.33
CA PHE A 5 -7.03 -17.03 -5.05
C PHE A 5 -7.88 -17.52 -3.88
N SER A 6 -7.28 -18.33 -3.00
CA SER A 6 -7.89 -18.68 -1.73
C SER A 6 -8.07 -17.43 -0.86
N VAL A 7 -9.05 -17.44 0.05
CA VAL A 7 -9.25 -16.37 1.04
C VAL A 7 -7.95 -16.08 1.80
N GLN A 8 -7.15 -17.12 2.07
CA GLN A 8 -5.85 -17.00 2.71
C GLN A 8 -4.86 -16.22 1.84
N ALA A 9 -4.77 -16.52 0.54
CA ALA A 9 -3.90 -15.81 -0.38
C ALA A 9 -4.31 -14.34 -0.53
N ILE A 10 -5.62 -14.04 -0.60
CA ILE A 10 -6.12 -12.66 -0.63
C ILE A 10 -5.74 -11.93 0.67
N THR A 11 -5.99 -12.57 1.82
CA THR A 11 -5.65 -12.00 3.13
C THR A 11 -4.15 -11.71 3.25
N GLN A 12 -3.30 -12.63 2.77
CA GLN A 12 -1.86 -12.44 2.80
C GLN A 12 -1.42 -11.27 1.91
N ASN A 13 -1.95 -11.18 0.68
CA ASN A 13 -1.67 -10.04 -0.20
C ASN A 13 -2.06 -8.69 0.43
N LEU A 14 -3.21 -8.63 1.12
CA LEU A 14 -3.64 -7.42 1.82
C LEU A 14 -2.69 -7.08 2.97
N LYS A 15 -2.24 -8.06 3.75
CA LYS A 15 -1.25 -7.86 4.83
C LYS A 15 0.08 -7.36 4.27
N ASP A 16 0.57 -7.98 3.19
CA ASP A 16 1.84 -7.60 2.55
C ASP A 16 1.77 -6.20 1.95
N ALA A 17 0.59 -5.78 1.47
CA ALA A 17 0.32 -4.40 1.07
C ALA A 17 0.18 -3.41 2.23
N GLY A 18 0.30 -3.88 3.49
CA GLY A 18 0.21 -3.06 4.69
C GLY A 18 -1.22 -2.69 5.08
N CYS A 19 -2.23 -3.46 4.65
CA CYS A 19 -3.58 -3.35 5.18
C CYS A 19 -3.65 -3.97 6.58
N ASP A 20 -4.24 -3.25 7.52
CA ASP A 20 -4.51 -3.75 8.87
C ASP A 20 -5.75 -4.65 8.90
N SER A 21 -6.04 -5.21 10.08
CA SER A 21 -7.17 -6.10 10.28
C SER A 21 -8.52 -5.45 9.97
N GLU A 22 -8.68 -4.15 10.21
CA GLU A 22 -9.93 -3.43 9.92
C GLU A 22 -10.14 -3.31 8.41
N MET A 23 -9.12 -2.89 7.67
CA MET A 23 -9.16 -2.80 6.21
C MET A 23 -9.38 -4.18 5.56
N ILE A 24 -8.80 -5.24 6.12
CA ILE A 24 -9.02 -6.61 5.64
C ILE A 24 -10.47 -7.04 5.84
N THR A 25 -11.04 -6.81 7.03
CA THR A 25 -12.46 -7.10 7.30
C THR A 25 -13.36 -6.31 6.35
N GLU A 26 -13.15 -5.01 6.21
CA GLU A 26 -13.95 -4.16 5.33
C GLU A 26 -13.85 -4.61 3.85
N PHE A 27 -12.68 -5.09 3.41
CA PHE A 27 -12.52 -5.63 2.06
C PHE A 27 -13.39 -6.87 1.82
N PHE A 28 -13.49 -7.78 2.79
CA PHE A 28 -14.31 -8.99 2.67
C PHE A 28 -15.81 -8.70 2.87
N ASP A 29 -16.19 -7.72 3.69
CA ASP A 29 -17.58 -7.27 3.84
C ASP A 29 -18.15 -6.70 2.53
N LYS A 30 -17.27 -6.17 1.67
CA LYS A 30 -17.60 -5.69 0.33
C LYS A 30 -17.55 -6.77 -0.74
N SER A 31 -17.54 -8.05 -0.36
CA SER A 31 -17.60 -9.17 -1.31
C SER A 31 -18.84 -9.06 -2.21
N GLY A 32 -18.64 -9.29 -3.53
CA GLY A 32 -19.67 -9.06 -4.55
C GLY A 32 -19.74 -7.62 -5.06
N LYS A 33 -19.07 -6.65 -4.41
CA LYS A 33 -18.97 -5.26 -4.84
C LYS A 33 -17.54 -4.93 -5.30
N LYS A 34 -17.16 -5.51 -6.44
CA LYS A 34 -15.80 -5.43 -6.98
C LYS A 34 -15.27 -3.99 -7.09
N ASP A 35 -16.10 -3.04 -7.48
CA ASP A 35 -15.67 -1.63 -7.61
C ASP A 35 -15.32 -0.98 -6.26
N GLU A 36 -16.02 -1.34 -5.18
CA GLU A 36 -15.70 -0.84 -3.85
C GLU A 36 -14.39 -1.45 -3.34
N GLN A 37 -14.17 -2.75 -3.58
CA GLN A 37 -12.93 -3.44 -3.27
C GLN A 37 -11.73 -2.82 -4.02
N LEU A 38 -11.89 -2.54 -5.32
CA LEU A 38 -10.86 -1.88 -6.14
C LEU A 38 -10.56 -0.46 -5.65
N LYS A 39 -11.59 0.31 -5.27
CA LYS A 39 -11.40 1.65 -4.69
C LYS A 39 -10.58 1.60 -3.40
N MET A 40 -10.84 0.65 -2.51
CA MET A 40 -10.04 0.48 -1.29
C MET A 40 -8.57 0.19 -1.60
N LEU A 41 -8.31 -0.70 -2.55
CA LEU A 41 -6.94 -1.01 -2.98
C LEU A 41 -6.23 0.21 -3.59
N ALA A 42 -6.93 1.03 -4.37
CA ALA A 42 -6.39 2.26 -4.93
C ALA A 42 -6.02 3.30 -3.85
N VAL A 43 -6.84 3.41 -2.81
CA VAL A 43 -6.55 4.26 -1.64
C VAL A 43 -5.29 3.75 -0.93
N GLN A 44 -5.19 2.46 -0.67
CA GLN A 44 -3.99 1.89 -0.04
C GLN A 44 -2.73 2.11 -0.88
N ARG A 45 -2.81 1.92 -2.21
CA ARG A 45 -1.71 2.21 -3.13
C ARG A 45 -1.25 3.66 -3.02
N THR A 46 -2.19 4.61 -2.92
CA THR A 46 -1.87 6.04 -2.77
C THR A 46 -1.12 6.30 -1.48
N ARG A 47 -1.56 5.72 -0.35
CA ARG A 47 -0.87 5.82 0.95
C ARG A 47 0.56 5.28 0.91
N LEU A 48 0.78 4.17 0.19
CA LEU A 48 2.12 3.60 0.02
C LEU A 48 3.03 4.55 -0.79
N LEU A 49 2.53 5.12 -1.88
CA LEU A 49 3.26 6.09 -2.69
C LEU A 49 3.61 7.35 -1.89
N ASP A 50 2.68 7.86 -1.08
CA ASP A 50 2.94 9.03 -0.22
C ASP A 50 4.09 8.77 0.76
N ARG A 51 4.17 7.54 1.31
CA ARG A 51 5.30 7.14 2.17
C ARG A 51 6.61 7.09 1.39
N VAL A 52 6.62 6.50 0.19
CA VAL A 52 7.81 6.47 -0.68
C VAL A 52 8.28 7.89 -0.99
N HIS A 53 7.40 8.76 -1.48
CA HIS A 53 7.76 10.14 -1.80
C HIS A 53 8.28 10.92 -0.59
N LYS A 54 7.80 10.61 0.63
CA LYS A 54 8.30 11.22 1.86
C LYS A 54 9.74 10.78 2.17
N GLU A 55 10.03 9.49 2.05
CA GLU A 55 11.37 8.97 2.29
C GLU A 55 12.35 9.40 1.19
N GLU A 56 11.92 9.45 -0.08
CA GLU A 56 12.71 10.02 -1.18
C GLU A 56 13.12 11.46 -0.90
N LYS A 57 12.20 12.30 -0.40
CA LYS A 57 12.52 13.69 -0.01
C LYS A 57 13.56 13.75 1.09
N ARG A 58 13.49 12.85 2.09
CA ARG A 58 14.48 12.78 3.17
C ARG A 58 15.85 12.38 2.65
N ILE A 59 15.91 11.39 1.75
CA ILE A 59 17.16 10.96 1.09
C ILE A 59 17.76 12.12 0.31
N ASN A 60 16.97 12.82 -0.52
CA ASN A 60 17.45 13.97 -1.28
C ASN A 60 18.05 15.07 -0.39
N CYS A 61 17.43 15.36 0.77
CA CYS A 61 17.99 16.31 1.73
C CYS A 61 19.32 15.83 2.32
N LEU A 62 19.44 14.53 2.63
CA LEU A 62 20.66 13.94 3.15
C LEU A 62 21.78 13.97 2.10
N ASP A 63 21.49 13.57 0.86
CA ASP A 63 22.45 13.57 -0.24
C ASP A 63 22.94 14.98 -0.55
N TYR A 64 22.06 15.97 -0.51
CA TYR A 64 22.43 17.37 -0.65
C TYR A 64 23.39 17.81 0.45
N LEU A 65 23.13 17.45 1.72
CA LEU A 65 24.04 17.77 2.83
C LEU A 65 25.41 17.12 2.63
N VAL A 66 25.45 15.83 2.25
CA VAL A 66 26.71 15.12 1.96
C VAL A 66 27.48 15.84 0.86
N TYR A 67 26.82 16.19 -0.25
CA TYR A 67 27.45 16.94 -1.34
C TYR A 67 28.09 18.25 -0.85
N GLN A 68 27.39 19.03 -0.02
CA GLN A 68 27.94 20.27 0.55
C GLN A 68 29.17 20.03 1.42
N MET A 69 29.21 18.92 2.17
CA MET A 69 30.33 18.59 3.05
C MET A 69 31.55 18.03 2.31
N THR A 70 31.36 17.42 1.15
CA THR A 70 32.43 16.79 0.36
C THR A 70 33.04 17.69 -0.71
N LYS A 71 32.54 18.93 -0.84
CA LYS A 71 32.99 19.90 -1.81
C LYS A 71 34.14 20.77 -1.28
#